data_AF-A0A7S1NGE9-F1
#
_entry.id   AF-A0A7S1NGE9-F1
#
_cell.length_a   1.000
_cell.length_b   1.000
_cell.length_c   1.000
_cell.angle_alpha   90.00
_cell.angle_beta   90.00
_cell.angle_gamma   90.00
#
_symmetry.space_group_name_H-M   'P 1'
#
loop_
_entity.id
_entity.type
_entity.pdbx_description
1 polymer ?
#
loop_
_entity_poly.entity_id
_entity_poly.type
_entity_poly.pdbx_seq_one_letter_code
_entity_poly.pdbx_strand_id
1 'polypeptide(L)'
;ESHEAAVCTDARQQPHQTCFRLQAPPRKVILIIIDALRIDFAAPIDRESPTYYRNKMPFFSELGNTSHLFLFQADPPTTTSQRLKALTTGGLPAFIEAGRNFDSDYVTEDNLIAQMVQAGQQAVVLGDDTWVQLFNRSHFLR
;
A
#
# COMPACT_ATOMS: atom_id res chain seq x y z
N GLU A 1 -2.86 -32.49 -15.97
CA GLU A 1 -2.07 -31.87 -17.05
C GLU A 1 -0.74 -31.41 -16.48
N SER A 2 0.34 -31.65 -17.22
CA SER A 2 1.74 -31.52 -16.77
C SER A 2 2.10 -30.10 -16.33
N HIS A 3 2.44 -29.93 -15.06
CA HIS A 3 3.03 -28.69 -14.55
C HIS A 3 4.48 -28.57 -15.03
N GLU A 4 4.68 -27.86 -16.13
CA GLU A 4 6.00 -27.45 -16.59
C GLU A 4 6.60 -26.47 -15.56
N ALA A 5 7.80 -26.82 -15.08
CA ALA A 5 8.55 -26.01 -14.14
C ALA A 5 9.05 -24.75 -14.86
N ALA A 6 8.65 -23.56 -14.39
CA ALA A 6 9.13 -22.31 -14.95
C ALA A 6 10.62 -22.14 -14.60
N VAL A 7 11.45 -21.94 -15.63
CA VAL A 7 12.88 -21.66 -15.49
C VAL A 7 13.06 -20.16 -15.26
N CYS A 8 13.50 -19.77 -14.07
CA CYS A 8 13.84 -18.39 -13.74
C CYS A 8 15.30 -18.10 -14.15
N THR A 9 15.51 -17.16 -15.07
CA THR A 9 16.82 -16.54 -15.30
C THR A 9 16.98 -15.37 -14.32
N ASP A 10 17.52 -15.64 -13.13
CA ASP A 10 18.10 -14.60 -12.26
C ASP A 10 19.28 -13.93 -13.02
N ALA A 11 19.49 -12.62 -12.78
CA ALA A 11 20.69 -11.88 -13.19
C ALA A 11 22.00 -12.55 -12.71
N ARG A 12 21.92 -13.47 -11.73
CA ARG A 12 22.96 -14.44 -11.42
C ARG A 12 22.52 -15.82 -11.89
N GLN A 13 23.02 -16.22 -13.06
CA GLN A 13 22.85 -17.54 -13.66
C GLN A 13 23.22 -18.68 -12.69
N GLN A 14 22.29 -19.16 -11.86
CA GLN A 14 22.46 -20.39 -11.08
C GLN A 14 21.36 -21.41 -11.44
N PRO A 15 21.71 -22.52 -12.11
CA PRO A 15 20.74 -23.40 -12.78
C PRO A 15 19.97 -24.38 -11.87
N HIS A 16 19.89 -24.15 -10.55
CA HIS A 16 19.30 -25.15 -9.63
C HIS A 16 18.52 -24.59 -8.42
N GLN A 17 18.07 -23.33 -8.44
CA GLN A 17 17.21 -22.82 -7.37
C GLN A 17 15.74 -22.81 -7.80
N THR A 18 14.89 -23.45 -7.00
CA THR A 18 13.44 -23.30 -7.05
C THR A 18 13.11 -21.86 -6.64
N CYS A 19 12.89 -20.98 -7.62
CA CYS A 19 12.43 -19.62 -7.38
C CYS A 19 11.00 -19.64 -6.85
N PHE A 20 10.66 -18.68 -6.00
CA PHE A 20 9.26 -18.40 -5.67
C PHE A 20 8.50 -18.15 -6.97
N ARG A 21 7.63 -19.09 -7.35
CA ARG A 21 6.69 -18.86 -8.44
C ARG A 21 5.71 -17.82 -7.92
N LEU A 22 5.95 -16.55 -8.27
CA LEU A 22 4.95 -15.51 -8.10
C LEU A 22 3.68 -16.04 -8.75
N GLN A 23 2.64 -16.23 -7.94
CA GLN A 23 1.33 -16.57 -8.46
C GLN A 23 0.96 -15.50 -9.49
N ALA A 24 0.24 -15.90 -10.55
CA ALA A 24 -0.23 -14.94 -11.53
C ALA A 24 -0.91 -13.78 -10.80
N PRO A 25 -0.58 -12.52 -11.12
CA PRO A 25 -1.09 -11.40 -10.37
C PRO A 25 -2.64 -11.41 -10.41
N PRO A 26 -3.29 -11.01 -9.32
CA PRO A 26 -4.75 -10.97 -9.28
C PRO A 26 -5.29 -10.12 -10.43
N ARG A 27 -6.40 -10.57 -11.03
CA ARG A 27 -7.03 -9.86 -12.17
C ARG A 27 -7.54 -8.46 -11.79
N LYS A 28 -7.84 -8.24 -10.51
CA LYS A 28 -8.33 -6.99 -9.94
C LYS A 28 -7.79 -6.83 -8.52
N VAL A 29 -7.33 -5.63 -8.19
CA VAL A 29 -6.86 -5.26 -6.85
C VAL A 29 -7.65 -4.04 -6.40
N ILE A 30 -8.10 -4.04 -5.15
CA ILE A 30 -8.71 -2.88 -4.50
C ILE A 30 -7.83 -2.54 -3.31
N LEU A 31 -7.22 -1.35 -3.35
CA LEU A 31 -6.45 -0.79 -2.25
C LEU A 31 -7.33 0.22 -1.51
N ILE A 32 -7.67 -0.08 -0.26
CA ILE A 32 -8.44 0.81 0.61
C ILE A 32 -7.48 1.39 1.64
N ILE A 33 -7.37 2.71 1.68
CA ILE A 33 -6.57 3.44 2.67
C ILE A 33 -7.52 4.20 3.57
N ILE A 34 -7.41 3.96 4.89
CA ILE A 34 -8.26 4.58 5.91
C ILE A 34 -7.36 5.48 6.74
N ASP A 35 -7.63 6.78 6.71
CA ASP A 35 -6.86 7.75 7.50
C ASP A 35 -7.09 7.52 9.01
N ALA A 36 -6.02 7.71 9.79
CA ALA A 36 -5.98 7.54 11.24
C ALA A 36 -6.46 6.18 11.77
N LEU A 37 -6.43 5.11 10.96
CA LEU A 37 -6.77 3.76 11.41
C LEU A 37 -5.64 3.15 12.24
N ARG A 38 -5.75 3.24 13.56
CA ARG A 38 -4.81 2.61 14.48
C ARG A 38 -5.06 1.12 14.62
N ILE A 39 -4.00 0.37 14.86
CA ILE A 39 -4.07 -1.09 15.05
C ILE A 39 -4.96 -1.49 16.23
N ASP A 40 -5.05 -0.66 17.28
CA ASP A 40 -5.86 -0.95 18.47
C ASP A 40 -7.37 -0.78 18.27
N PHE A 41 -7.80 -0.29 17.11
CA PHE A 41 -9.22 -0.29 16.71
C PHE A 41 -9.62 -1.63 16.08
N ALA A 42 -8.67 -2.26 15.37
CA ALA A 42 -8.89 -3.40 14.49
C ALA A 42 -8.40 -4.74 15.06
N ALA A 43 -7.27 -4.75 15.77
CA ALA A 43 -6.72 -5.95 16.36
C ALA A 43 -7.31 -6.21 17.76
N PRO A 44 -7.62 -7.46 18.11
CA PRO A 44 -8.07 -7.80 19.45
C PRO A 44 -6.95 -7.53 20.46
N ILE A 45 -7.15 -6.55 21.34
CA ILE A 45 -6.26 -6.24 22.47
C ILE A 45 -6.93 -6.67 23.77
N ASP A 46 -6.13 -7.16 24.72
CA ASP A 46 -6.57 -7.65 26.03
C ASP A 46 -7.58 -6.72 26.70
N ARG A 47 -8.64 -7.34 27.22
CA ARG A 47 -9.84 -6.67 27.74
C ARG A 47 -9.66 -6.07 29.13
N GLU A 48 -8.46 -6.16 29.71
CA GLU A 48 -8.20 -5.73 31.09
C GLU A 48 -8.34 -4.21 31.28
N SER A 49 -8.34 -3.44 30.19
CA SER A 49 -8.66 -2.00 30.23
C SER A 49 -9.57 -1.62 29.06
N PRO A 50 -10.91 -1.68 29.24
CA PRO A 50 -11.86 -1.35 28.19
C PRO A 50 -11.84 0.16 27.93
N THR A 51 -11.33 0.58 26.77
CA THR A 51 -11.41 1.95 26.30
C THR A 51 -12.48 2.08 25.22
N TYR A 52 -12.99 3.29 25.01
CA TYR A 52 -14.09 3.54 24.07
C TYR A 52 -13.74 3.21 22.60
N TYR A 53 -12.46 3.17 22.24
CA TYR A 53 -11.97 2.97 20.87
C TYR A 53 -11.44 1.56 20.60
N ARG A 54 -11.15 0.76 21.65
CA ARG A 54 -10.59 -0.59 21.48
C ARG A 54 -11.64 -1.57 20.98
N ASN A 55 -11.22 -2.48 20.11
CA ASN A 55 -12.03 -3.59 19.60
C ASN A 55 -13.36 -3.13 18.97
N LYS A 56 -13.37 -1.97 18.30
CA LYS A 56 -14.58 -1.39 17.68
C LYS A 56 -14.78 -1.79 16.22
N MET A 57 -13.83 -2.54 15.64
CA MET A 57 -13.94 -3.07 14.27
C MET A 57 -13.85 -4.61 14.30
N PRO A 58 -14.88 -5.30 14.84
CA PRO A 58 -14.85 -6.76 15.01
C PRO A 58 -14.73 -7.53 13.71
N PHE A 59 -15.17 -6.94 12.58
CA PHE A 59 -15.05 -7.53 11.24
C PHE A 59 -13.62 -8.01 10.91
N PHE A 60 -12.58 -7.28 11.33
CA PHE A 60 -11.20 -7.71 11.07
C PHE A 60 -10.83 -9.03 11.74
N SER A 61 -11.43 -9.34 12.90
CA SER A 61 -11.25 -10.62 13.58
C SER A 61 -12.03 -11.76 12.93
N GLU A 62 -13.09 -11.45 12.17
CA GLU A 62 -13.94 -12.44 11.49
C GLU A 62 -13.35 -12.92 10.15
N LEU A 63 -12.41 -12.17 9.57
CA LEU A 63 -11.76 -12.53 8.30
C LEU A 63 -10.98 -13.86 8.37
N GLY A 64 -10.58 -14.30 9.57
CA GLY A 64 -9.95 -15.60 9.82
C GLY A 64 -8.74 -15.89 8.92
N ASN A 65 -8.59 -17.15 8.52
CA ASN A 65 -7.45 -17.65 7.74
C ASN A 65 -7.43 -17.19 6.27
N THR A 66 -8.42 -16.41 5.84
CA THR A 66 -8.49 -15.88 4.47
C THR A 66 -7.79 -14.53 4.31
N SER A 67 -7.27 -13.98 5.41
CA SER A 67 -6.60 -12.69 5.45
C SER A 67 -5.30 -12.74 6.24
N HIS A 68 -4.44 -11.74 6.00
CA HIS A 68 -3.23 -11.53 6.79
C HIS A 68 -3.27 -10.13 7.38
N LEU A 69 -3.00 -10.04 8.70
CA LEU A 69 -2.87 -8.79 9.42
C LEU A 69 -1.41 -8.47 9.64
N PHE A 70 -0.99 -7.26 9.26
CA PHE A 70 0.36 -6.76 9.48
C PHE A 70 0.32 -5.48 10.29
N LEU A 71 1.29 -5.32 11.20
CA LEU A 71 1.51 -4.07 11.91
C LEU A 71 2.33 -3.13 11.03
N PHE A 72 1.78 -1.96 10.73
CA PHE A 72 2.51 -0.87 10.11
C PHE A 72 2.85 0.18 11.17
N GLN A 73 4.14 0.33 11.49
CA GLN A 73 4.62 1.36 12.39
C GLN A 73 5.09 2.56 11.55
N ALA A 74 4.38 3.68 11.69
CA ALA A 74 4.73 4.91 11.00
C ALA A 74 5.70 5.75 11.84
N ASP A 75 6.92 5.97 11.33
CA ASP A 75 7.85 6.94 11.91
C ASP A 75 7.34 8.39 11.88
N PRO A 76 7.75 9.28 12.79
CA PRO A 76 7.49 10.70 12.64
C PRO A 76 8.19 11.28 11.40
N PRO A 77 7.63 12.26 10.68
CA PRO A 77 6.28 12.84 10.83
C PRO A 77 5.13 11.89 10.39
N THR A 78 4.03 11.89 11.15
CA THR A 78 2.84 11.06 10.89
C THR A 78 1.74 11.85 10.16
N THR A 79 2.09 12.58 9.10
CA THR A 79 1.11 13.32 8.29
C THR A 79 0.51 12.42 7.20
N THR A 80 -0.76 12.64 6.86
CA THR A 80 -1.47 11.87 5.84
C THR A 80 -0.78 11.97 4.48
N SER A 81 -0.41 13.17 4.02
CA SER A 81 0.20 13.38 2.70
C SER A 81 1.54 12.67 2.54
N GLN A 82 2.43 12.74 3.54
CA GLN A 82 3.73 12.07 3.49
C GLN A 82 3.58 10.55 3.47
N ARG A 83 2.57 10.02 4.16
CA ARG A 83 2.29 8.58 4.19
C ARG A 83 1.71 8.10 2.86
N LEU A 84 0.80 8.85 2.25
CA LEU A 84 0.29 8.55 0.91
C LEU A 84 1.42 8.57 -0.13
N LYS A 85 2.32 9.56 -0.07
CA LYS A 85 3.49 9.62 -0.95
C LYS A 85 4.39 8.40 -0.77
N ALA A 86 4.77 8.06 0.46
CA ALA A 86 5.60 6.90 0.74
C ALA A 86 4.95 5.57 0.27
N LEU A 87 3.65 5.37 0.53
CA LEU A 87 2.92 4.17 0.13
C LEU A 87 2.83 4.00 -1.39
N THR A 88 2.66 5.10 -2.13
CA THR A 88 2.48 5.06 -3.59
C THR A 88 3.80 5.02 -4.36
N THR A 89 4.86 5.61 -3.82
CA THR A 89 6.21 5.62 -4.44
C THR A 89 7.11 4.49 -3.98
N GLY A 90 6.81 3.87 -2.83
CA GLY A 90 7.70 2.90 -2.16
C GLY A 90 8.92 3.54 -1.51
N GLY A 91 9.01 4.87 -1.45
CA GLY A 91 10.11 5.61 -0.85
C GLY A 91 10.05 5.69 0.69
N LEU A 92 11.21 5.92 1.32
CA LEU A 92 11.28 6.18 2.76
C LEU A 92 10.70 7.57 3.08
N PRO A 93 9.82 7.69 4.08
CA PRO A 93 9.38 9.00 4.55
C PRO A 93 10.55 9.72 5.24
N ALA A 94 10.92 10.89 4.70
CA ALA A 94 11.56 11.99 5.43
C ALA A 94 13.08 11.96 5.74
N PHE A 95 13.98 11.89 4.74
CA PHE A 95 15.33 12.50 4.93
C PHE A 95 15.81 13.46 3.83
N ILE A 96 15.18 13.51 2.65
CA ILE A 96 15.63 14.40 1.54
C ILE A 96 14.61 15.50 1.19
N GLU A 97 13.40 15.49 1.76
CA GLU A 97 12.33 16.40 1.32
C GLU A 97 12.20 17.68 2.13
N ALA A 98 12.75 17.74 3.35
CA ALA A 98 12.69 18.93 4.20
C ALA A 98 13.43 20.14 3.60
N GLY A 99 14.34 19.92 2.65
CA GLY A 99 15.10 20.99 1.99
C GLY A 99 14.62 21.38 0.59
N ARG A 100 13.73 20.62 -0.05
CA ARG A 100 13.38 20.83 -1.47
C ARG A 100 11.89 21.07 -1.76
N ASN A 101 10.96 20.56 -0.97
CA ASN A 101 9.53 20.57 -1.34
C ASN A 101 8.58 20.74 -0.15
N PHE A 102 8.78 21.74 0.70
CA PHE A 102 7.69 22.20 1.59
C PHE A 102 6.57 22.96 0.82
N ASP A 103 6.72 23.13 -0.50
CA ASP A 103 5.90 24.01 -1.32
C ASP A 103 5.25 23.32 -2.54
N SER A 104 5.47 22.02 -2.73
CA SER A 104 4.69 21.26 -3.72
C SER A 104 4.14 19.97 -3.10
N ASP A 105 2.84 20.00 -2.80
CA ASP A 105 2.08 18.81 -2.42
C ASP A 105 2.02 17.79 -3.57
N TYR A 106 2.38 18.17 -4.79
CA TYR A 106 2.32 17.31 -5.97
C TYR A 106 3.46 16.29 -6.04
N VAL A 107 3.13 15.01 -6.18
CA VAL A 107 4.08 13.91 -6.37
C VAL A 107 4.60 13.90 -7.80
N THR A 108 5.89 14.18 -7.97
CA THR A 108 6.58 14.17 -9.27
C THR A 108 7.33 12.86 -9.53
N GLU A 109 7.57 12.10 -8.46
CA GLU A 109 8.27 10.84 -8.48
C GLU A 109 7.42 9.74 -9.12
N ASP A 110 8.12 8.70 -9.59
CA ASP A 110 7.46 7.49 -10.06
C ASP A 110 6.62 6.87 -8.94
N ASN A 111 5.39 6.47 -9.28
CA ASN A 111 4.42 5.98 -8.32
C ASN A 111 3.52 4.93 -8.95
N LEU A 112 2.93 4.10 -8.08
CA LEU A 112 2.11 2.96 -8.44
C LEU A 112 0.99 3.33 -9.42
N ILE A 113 0.31 4.47 -9.23
CA ILE A 113 -0.81 4.89 -10.08
C ILE A 113 -0.29 5.21 -11.49
N ALA A 114 0.79 5.99 -11.58
CA ALA A 114 1.40 6.35 -12.85
C ALA A 114 1.91 5.11 -13.61
N GLN A 115 2.55 4.16 -12.92
CA GLN A 115 3.00 2.91 -13.53
C GLN A 115 1.84 2.07 -14.08
N MET A 116 0.72 1.95 -13.35
CA MET A 116 -0.46 1.22 -13.83
C MET A 116 -1.04 1.85 -15.10
N VAL A 117 -1.16 3.19 -15.13
CA VAL A 117 -1.66 3.91 -16.31
C VAL A 117 -0.72 3.75 -17.50
N GLN A 118 0.60 3.87 -17.30
CA GLN A 118 1.60 3.67 -18.36
C GLN A 118 1.62 2.24 -18.89
N ALA A 119 1.34 1.25 -18.05
CA ALA A 119 1.18 -0.15 -18.45
C ALA A 119 -0.13 -0.44 -19.20
N GLY A 120 -0.97 0.57 -19.45
CA GLY A 120 -2.27 0.42 -20.13
C GLY A 120 -3.32 -0.26 -19.26
N GLN A 121 -3.14 -0.33 -17.94
CA GLN A 121 -4.10 -0.90 -17.02
C GLN A 121 -5.21 0.11 -16.70
N GLN A 122 -6.41 -0.40 -16.39
CA GLN A 122 -7.51 0.43 -15.90
C GLN A 122 -7.28 0.76 -14.42
N ALA A 123 -6.67 1.92 -14.15
CA ALA A 123 -6.53 2.46 -12.80
C ALA A 123 -7.68 3.44 -12.52
N VAL A 124 -8.38 3.23 -11.40
CA VAL A 124 -9.43 4.11 -10.90
C VAL A 124 -9.04 4.52 -9.50
N VAL A 125 -8.84 5.83 -9.30
CA VAL A 125 -8.55 6.39 -7.98
C VAL A 125 -9.77 7.17 -7.50
N LEU A 126 -10.20 6.86 -6.27
CA LEU A 126 -11.25 7.57 -5.54
C LEU A 126 -10.64 8.05 -4.23
N GLY A 127 -10.73 9.35 -3.95
CA GLY A 127 -10.11 9.96 -2.78
C GLY A 127 -10.69 11.33 -2.48
N ASP A 128 -10.25 11.90 -1.37
CA ASP A 128 -10.55 13.28 -0.97
C ASP A 128 -9.63 14.30 -1.67
N ASP A 129 -9.71 15.56 -1.24
CA ASP A 129 -8.89 16.64 -1.79
C ASP A 129 -7.39 16.39 -1.64
N THR A 130 -6.97 15.64 -0.61
CA THR A 130 -5.56 15.27 -0.39
C THR A 130 -5.01 14.48 -1.57
N TRP A 131 -5.76 13.48 -2.05
CA TRP A 131 -5.36 12.68 -3.21
C TRP A 131 -5.28 13.51 -4.50
N VAL A 132 -6.24 14.43 -4.68
CA VAL A 132 -6.33 15.31 -5.85
C VAL A 132 -5.19 16.34 -5.89
N GLN A 133 -4.67 16.74 -4.73
CA GLN A 133 -3.50 17.61 -4.62
C GLN A 133 -2.20 16.85 -4.88
N LEU A 134 -2.09 15.62 -4.37
CA LEU A 134 -0.89 14.80 -4.50
C LEU A 134 -0.68 14.23 -5.90
N PHE A 135 -1.74 13.84 -6.61
CA PHE A 135 -1.63 13.09 -7.87
C PHE A 135 -2.36 13.78 -9.02
N ASN A 136 -1.92 13.46 -10.24
CA ASN A 136 -2.53 14.03 -11.44
C ASN A 136 -4.03 13.70 -11.55
N ARG A 137 -4.85 14.73 -11.71
CA ARG A 137 -6.31 14.63 -11.89
C ARG A 137 -6.74 13.71 -13.03
N SER A 138 -5.91 13.54 -14.06
CA SER A 138 -6.23 12.62 -15.16
C SER A 138 -6.31 11.15 -14.74
N HIS A 139 -5.82 10.79 -13.55
CA HIS A 139 -5.91 9.43 -13.01
C HIS A 139 -7.23 9.16 -12.23
N PHE A 140 -8.04 10.19 -12.01
CA PHE A 140 -9.27 10.09 -11.20
C PHE A 140 -10.48 10.05 -12.11
N LEU A 141 -11.41 9.13 -11.81
CA LEU A 141 -12.72 9.16 -12.46
C LEU A 141 -13.52 10.36 -11.91
N ARG A 142 -14.17 11.09 -12.82
CA ARG A 142 -15.17 12.12 -12.49
C ARG A 142 -16.54 11.50 -12.31
#